data_AF-A0AAP3WHL7-F1
#
_entry.id   AF-A0AAP3WHL7-F1
#
_cell.length_a   1.000
_cell.length_b   1.000
_cell.length_c   1.000
_cell.angle_alpha   90.00
_cell.angle_beta   90.00
_cell.angle_gamma   90.00
#
_symmetry.space_group_name_H-M   'P 1'
#
loop_
_entity.id
_entity.type
_entity.pdbx_description
1 polymer ?
#
loop_
_entity_poly.entity_id
_entity_poly.type
_entity_poly.pdbx_seq_one_letter_code
_entity_poly.pdbx_strand_id
1 'polypeptide(L)'
;EELSNGQVRAAMTAVIQRMFGDGRNFNTAGFLTLGFNGSQPGISDYYTNNGSLYMASLAFLPLGLSADDPFWTDASQSWTSKKAWEGEEFPKDHSYHKE
;
A
#
# COMPACT_ATOMS: atom_id res chain seq x y z
N GLU A 1 15.46 10.25 -3.65
CA GLU A 1 15.98 8.87 -3.46
C GLU A 1 14.82 7.91 -3.67
N GLU A 2 15.03 6.80 -4.37
CA GLU A 2 13.99 5.79 -4.58
C GLU A 2 13.98 4.80 -3.41
N LEU A 3 12.82 4.20 -3.13
CA LEU A 3 12.72 3.16 -2.11
C LEU A 3 13.39 1.87 -2.58
N SER A 4 14.11 1.21 -1.69
CA SER A 4 14.63 -0.14 -1.98
C SER A 4 13.50 -1.18 -2.05
N ASN A 5 13.74 -2.28 -2.77
CA ASN A 5 12.81 -3.41 -2.89
C ASN A 5 12.27 -3.89 -1.54
N GLY A 6 13.15 -4.08 -0.56
CA GLY A 6 12.79 -4.48 0.81
C GLY A 6 11.88 -3.49 1.53
N GLN A 7 12.03 -2.19 1.29
CA GLN A 7 11.14 -1.15 1.83
C GLN A 7 9.78 -1.15 1.13
N VAL A 8 9.77 -1.29 -0.20
CA VAL A 8 8.53 -1.36 -0.98
C VAL A 8 7.71 -2.59 -0.57
N ARG A 9 8.34 -3.78 -0.52
CA ARG A 9 7.66 -5.02 -0.10
C ARG A 9 7.10 -4.89 1.31
N ALA A 10 7.89 -4.38 2.26
CA ALA A 10 7.45 -4.22 3.65
C ALA A 10 6.27 -3.25 3.77
N ALA A 11 6.32 -2.10 3.08
CA ALA A 11 5.25 -1.12 3.06
C ALA A 11 3.96 -1.68 2.46
N MET A 12 4.06 -2.32 1.27
CA MET A 12 2.91 -2.94 0.62
C MET A 12 2.29 -4.02 1.48
N THR A 13 3.12 -4.88 2.09
CA THR A 13 2.65 -5.93 3.01
C THR A 13 1.87 -5.34 4.18
N ALA A 14 2.35 -4.25 4.78
CA ALA A 14 1.66 -3.58 5.88
C ALA A 14 0.29 -3.03 5.44
N VAL A 15 0.20 -2.43 4.25
CA VAL A 15 -1.07 -1.92 3.69
C VAL A 15 -2.04 -3.08 3.40
N ILE A 16 -1.57 -4.13 2.73
CA ILE A 16 -2.37 -5.33 2.40
C ILE A 16 -2.94 -5.96 3.67
N GLN A 17 -2.12 -6.13 4.71
CA GLN A 17 -2.59 -6.66 6.00
C GLN A 17 -3.62 -5.74 6.65
N ARG A 18 -3.40 -4.42 6.58
CA ARG A 18 -4.33 -3.44 7.15
C ARG A 18 -5.68 -3.37 6.43
N MET A 19 -5.69 -3.69 5.13
CA MET A 19 -6.89 -3.71 4.28
C MET A 19 -7.61 -5.07 4.33
N PHE A 20 -6.90 -6.18 4.24
CA PHE A 20 -7.52 -7.49 4.03
C PHE A 20 -7.46 -8.41 5.26
N GLY A 21 -6.58 -8.14 6.23
CA GLY A 21 -6.27 -9.07 7.32
C GLY A 21 -7.41 -9.39 8.28
N ASP A 22 -8.44 -8.54 8.37
CA ASP A 22 -9.62 -8.76 9.22
C ASP A 22 -10.94 -8.82 8.45
N GLY A 23 -10.88 -8.81 7.12
CA GLY A 23 -12.06 -8.92 6.26
C GLY A 23 -13.05 -7.74 6.32
N ARG A 24 -12.77 -6.66 7.07
CA ARG A 24 -13.71 -5.54 7.25
C ARG A 24 -14.06 -4.79 5.96
N ASN A 25 -13.21 -4.95 4.95
CA ASN A 25 -13.36 -4.34 3.64
C ASN A 25 -14.27 -5.13 2.70
N PHE A 26 -14.79 -6.29 3.10
CA PHE A 26 -15.71 -7.08 2.27
C PHE A 26 -17.14 -7.00 2.79
N ASN A 27 -18.10 -6.83 1.88
CA ASN A 27 -19.52 -6.94 2.20
C ASN A 27 -19.96 -8.42 2.27
N THR A 28 -21.22 -8.65 2.63
CA THR A 28 -21.79 -10.01 2.77
C THR A 28 -21.80 -10.81 1.46
N ALA A 29 -21.68 -10.16 0.31
CA ALA A 29 -21.58 -10.78 -1.00
C ALA A 29 -20.12 -10.97 -1.48
N GLY A 30 -19.12 -10.60 -0.66
CA GLY A 30 -17.70 -10.77 -0.97
C GLY A 30 -17.09 -9.67 -1.84
N PHE A 31 -17.77 -8.56 -2.08
CA PHE A 31 -17.23 -7.41 -2.80
C PHE A 31 -16.60 -6.39 -1.85
N LEU A 32 -15.67 -5.57 -2.34
CA LEU A 32 -15.12 -4.50 -1.51
C LEU A 32 -16.21 -3.49 -1.13
N THR A 33 -16.14 -2.98 0.09
CA THR A 33 -16.98 -1.90 0.60
C THR A 33 -16.45 -0.53 0.15
N LEU A 34 -17.35 0.44 -0.02
CA LEU A 34 -16.98 1.83 -0.29
C LEU A 34 -16.28 2.46 0.92
N GLY A 35 -15.11 3.08 0.72
CA GLY A 35 -14.37 3.77 1.77
C GLY A 35 -12.86 3.69 1.58
N PHE A 36 -12.13 4.14 2.60
CA PHE A 36 -10.66 4.05 2.64
C PHE A 36 -10.20 2.76 3.33
N ASN A 37 -10.80 2.43 4.48
CA ASN A 37 -10.60 1.15 5.17
C ASN A 37 -11.83 0.77 6.02
N GLY A 38 -12.67 -0.09 5.46
CA GLY A 38 -14.00 -0.46 5.92
C GLY A 38 -15.08 0.33 5.17
N SER A 39 -16.34 0.15 5.58
CA SER A 39 -17.46 0.92 5.04
C SER A 39 -17.42 2.38 5.51
N GLN A 40 -16.98 3.27 4.63
CA GLN A 40 -16.89 4.73 4.84
C GLN A 40 -17.45 5.47 3.60
N PRO A 41 -18.76 5.38 3.30
CA PRO A 41 -19.34 5.97 2.10
C PRO A 41 -19.26 7.50 2.05
N GLY A 42 -19.10 8.19 3.20
CA GLY A 42 -18.98 9.65 3.23
C GLY A 42 -17.69 10.21 2.61
N ILE A 43 -16.67 9.36 2.39
CA ILE A 43 -15.41 9.74 1.75
C ILE A 43 -15.22 9.12 0.36
N SER A 44 -16.23 8.38 -0.14
CA SER A 44 -16.16 7.86 -1.50
C SER A 44 -16.45 8.96 -2.52
N ASP A 45 -15.62 9.04 -3.55
CA ASP A 45 -15.86 9.88 -4.72
C ASP A 45 -16.75 9.14 -5.75
N TYR A 46 -17.38 9.88 -6.67
CA TYR A 46 -18.12 9.30 -7.81
C TYR A 46 -17.29 8.26 -8.59
N TYR A 47 -15.98 8.47 -8.72
CA TYR A 47 -15.05 7.56 -9.40
C TYR A 47 -14.51 6.45 -8.48
N THR A 48 -14.52 6.65 -7.17
CA THR A 48 -14.03 5.67 -6.19
C THR A 48 -15.21 4.87 -5.66
N ASN A 49 -15.82 4.09 -6.56
CA ASN A 49 -16.97 3.24 -6.25
C ASN A 49 -16.64 1.74 -6.40
N ASN A 50 -17.61 0.86 -6.19
CA ASN A 50 -17.44 -0.60 -6.29
C ASN A 50 -16.95 -1.08 -7.67
N GLY A 51 -16.96 -0.25 -8.72
CA GLY A 51 -16.41 -0.55 -10.04
C GLY A 51 -14.89 -0.39 -10.13
N SER A 52 -14.24 0.30 -9.19
CA SER A 52 -12.81 0.61 -9.23
C SER A 52 -11.92 -0.44 -8.55
N LEU A 53 -12.43 -1.67 -8.37
CA LEU A 53 -11.71 -2.80 -7.75
C LEU A 53 -10.40 -3.15 -8.47
N TYR A 54 -10.30 -2.87 -9.77
CA TYR A 54 -9.10 -3.14 -10.53
C TYR A 54 -7.88 -2.37 -9.98
N MET A 55 -8.09 -1.17 -9.41
CA MET A 55 -7.01 -0.42 -8.77
C MET A 55 -6.51 -1.12 -7.50
N ALA A 56 -7.39 -1.75 -6.72
CA ALA A 56 -6.98 -2.57 -5.59
C ALA A 56 -6.15 -3.79 -6.04
N SER A 57 -6.45 -4.34 -7.23
CA SER A 57 -5.68 -5.47 -7.77
C SER A 57 -4.23 -5.12 -8.13
N LEU A 58 -3.93 -3.83 -8.36
CA LEU A 58 -2.56 -3.38 -8.66
C LEU A 58 -1.59 -3.64 -7.50
N ALA A 59 -2.08 -3.74 -6.26
CA ALA A 59 -1.28 -4.13 -5.11
C ALA A 59 -0.66 -5.53 -5.25
N PHE A 60 -1.20 -6.37 -6.15
CA PHE A 60 -0.73 -7.74 -6.39
C PHE A 60 0.12 -7.88 -7.66
N LEU A 61 0.44 -6.80 -8.38
CA LEU A 61 1.36 -6.85 -9.52
C LEU A 61 2.70 -7.56 -9.22
N PRO A 62 3.31 -7.42 -8.02
CA PRO A 62 4.56 -8.13 -7.73
C PRO A 62 4.46 -9.65 -7.81
N LEU A 63 3.27 -10.25 -7.74
CA LEU A 63 3.08 -11.70 -7.92
C LEU A 63 3.46 -12.18 -9.33
N GLY A 64 3.62 -11.27 -10.30
CA GLY A 64 4.16 -11.59 -11.62
C GLY A 64 5.69 -11.67 -11.69
N LEU A 65 6.41 -11.30 -10.61
CA LEU A 65 7.87 -11.36 -10.55
C LEU A 65 8.36 -12.80 -10.34
N SER A 66 9.59 -13.09 -10.78
CA SER A 66 10.27 -14.36 -10.49
C SER A 66 10.39 -14.56 -8.98
N ALA A 67 10.37 -15.80 -8.49
CA ALA A 67 10.59 -16.10 -7.08
C ALA A 67 11.96 -15.62 -6.55
N ASP A 68 12.94 -15.52 -7.44
CA ASP A 68 14.31 -15.03 -7.14
C ASP A 68 14.48 -13.52 -7.36
N ASP A 69 13.40 -12.78 -7.65
CA ASP A 69 13.46 -11.33 -7.84
C ASP A 69 13.87 -10.62 -6.53
N PRO A 70 14.73 -9.58 -6.58
CA PRO A 70 15.12 -8.79 -5.41
C PRO A 70 13.94 -8.27 -4.57
N PHE A 71 12.77 -8.01 -5.19
CA PHE A 71 11.54 -7.72 -4.47
C PHE A 71 11.23 -8.75 -3.39
N TRP A 72 11.42 -10.04 -3.66
CA TRP A 72 11.17 -11.15 -2.74
C TRP A 72 12.36 -11.52 -1.88
N THR A 73 13.59 -11.36 -2.39
CA THR A 73 14.79 -11.87 -1.72
C THR A 73 15.50 -10.84 -0.84
N ASP A 74 15.37 -9.54 -1.14
CA ASP A 74 16.02 -8.51 -0.33
C ASP A 74 15.46 -8.50 1.10
N ALA A 75 16.31 -8.14 2.07
CA ALA A 75 15.88 -8.03 3.46
C ALA A 75 14.76 -7.00 3.64
N SER A 76 13.77 -7.32 4.47
CA SER A 76 12.69 -6.39 4.81
C SER A 76 13.24 -5.17 5.53
N GLN A 77 12.78 -3.97 5.16
CA GLN A 77 13.27 -2.70 5.72
C GLN A 77 12.11 -1.76 6.05
N SER A 78 12.27 -0.92 7.08
CA SER A 78 11.30 0.12 7.40
C SER A 78 11.17 1.13 6.25
N TRP A 79 9.95 1.41 5.81
CA TRP A 79 9.67 2.45 4.81
C TRP A 79 9.67 3.84 5.44
N THR A 80 9.74 4.89 4.61
CA THR A 80 9.92 6.28 5.04
C THR A 80 8.99 6.71 6.17
N SER A 81 7.68 6.52 6.03
CA SER A 81 6.73 6.93 7.08
C SER A 81 6.90 6.13 8.38
N LYS A 82 7.23 4.84 8.31
CA LYS A 82 7.49 4.03 9.51
C LYS A 82 8.74 4.54 10.25
N LYS A 83 9.83 4.77 9.52
CA LYS A 83 11.06 5.38 10.05
C LYS A 83 10.76 6.70 10.76
N ALA A 84 9.96 7.56 10.12
CA ALA A 84 9.57 8.84 10.69
C ALA A 84 8.79 8.72 12.01
N TRP A 85 7.81 7.82 12.09
CA TRP A 85 7.02 7.59 13.30
C TRP A 85 7.79 6.90 14.42
N GLU A 86 8.82 6.11 14.08
CA GLU A 86 9.67 5.38 15.03
C GLU A 86 10.92 6.17 15.45
N GLY A 87 11.11 7.38 14.92
CA GLY A 87 12.26 8.24 15.24
C GLY A 87 13.58 7.76 14.64
N GLU A 88 13.53 6.91 13.61
CA GLU A 88 14.71 6.50 12.84
C GLU A 88 15.16 7.60 11.86
N GLU A 89 16.43 7.57 11.48
CA GLU A 89 16.92 8.45 10.41
C GLU A 89 16.36 8.01 9.04
N PHE A 90 15.95 9.00 8.24
CA PHE A 90 15.58 8.80 6.85
C PHE A 90 15.90 10.06 6.02
N PRO A 91 16.11 9.93 4.71
CA PRO A 91 16.39 11.06 3.83
C PRO A 91 15.26 12.09 3.86
N LYS A 92 15.60 13.39 3.86
CA LYS A 92 14.60 14.45 3.71
C LYS A 92 13.99 14.36 2.32
N ASP A 93 12.66 14.42 2.26
CA ASP A 93 11.95 14.60 1.00
C ASP A 93 12.21 16.03 0.50
N HIS A 94 12.75 16.15 -0.72
CA HIS A 94 13.06 17.42 -1.36
C HIS A 94 12.20 17.57 -2.61
N SER A 95 11.02 18.17 -2.46
CA SER A 95 10.16 18.55 -3.60
C SER A 95 10.24 20.04 -3.95
N TYR A 96 11.23 20.79 -3.44
CA TYR A 96 11.31 22.24 -3.66
C TYR A 96 12.41 22.60 -4.65
N HIS A 97 12.03 22.76 -5.92
CA HIS A 97 12.81 23.54 -6.87
C HIS A 97 12.31 24.99 -6.78
N LYS A 98 13.15 25.90 -6.28
CA LYS A 98 12.94 27.33 -6.52
C LYS A 98 13.28 27.58 -7.99
N GLU A 99 12.31 28.05 -8.76
CA GLU A 99 12.61 28.85 -9.97
C GLU A 99 13.42 30.10 -9.58
#